data_AF-A0A7S0JHP3-F1
#
_entry.id   AF-A0A7S0JHP3-F1
#
_cell.length_a   1.000
_cell.length_b   1.000
_cell.length_c   1.000
_cell.angle_alpha   90.00
_cell.angle_beta   90.00
_cell.angle_gamma   90.00
#
_symmetry.space_group_name_H-M   'P 1'
#
loop_
_entity.id
_entity.type
_entity.pdbx_description
1 polymer ?
#
loop_
_entity_poly.entity_id
_entity_poly.type
_entity_poly.pdbx_seq_one_letter_code
_entity_poly.pdbx_strand_id
1 'polypeptide(L)'
;MVVGLEVCVDSVASALAAEAGGATRLELCEALVEGGLTPSIGKVQAVLESTSLPVHVMVRPRAGDFLYDSHELRIMRADIAALKRAGANGLVLGVLTPQGEVDAPLLRSLVQEAAPLPVSFHRAVDVCRDPVAAVDVLIQAGVARVLTSGGAPAARDGVETLRQMVQVAAGRIVVAAGGGVTEANAASLAQTTEVDEVHGTLRASMPGRMQFQPARVVYMGGEKKNTPEGEFELRVAQTQSVRAASEALWPLAAHGGDRSSEPSPHPLKRRRLAGELPLADFKARRLLGIDVGGTNIRAAVVSGDGAVEANVSLPVAERSSEAVVSRVLEACDAALSQLGLSRSDVSAAGCGAPGLIEEQGVVSAASSFPSWRRVPLAQLLENRLHVPVTLVNDAVAAAAAEGWVGAAAGAGSDVAVVTLGTGVGVSLVMADGSVCGCEGGHHIIDASESAHNCPCGQRGCWEAHVSARALLTRHADAEAGAQRSAGSCAAMIFDAAARGDARAAMLIDELCAHLAVGCINLCRLARVSKVVLAGGLAQAGEPLIESVTQHVKRRCWSVAPPAPVIVGSAIADAQAGVVGAARMAAMAIRRGNARK
;
A
#
# COMPACT_ATOMS: atom_id res chain seq x y z
N MET A 1 -10.50 9.45 28.55
CA MET A 1 -9.88 9.46 27.21
C MET A 1 -8.65 8.58 27.26
N VAL A 2 -8.39 7.73 26.27
CA VAL A 2 -7.11 7.00 26.20
C VAL A 2 -6.05 8.01 25.80
N VAL A 3 -5.04 8.23 26.64
CA VAL A 3 -3.95 9.15 26.33
C VAL A 3 -2.93 8.42 25.45
N GLY A 4 -2.66 8.94 24.25
CA GLY A 4 -1.73 8.34 23.31
C GLY A 4 -0.27 8.44 23.77
N LEU A 5 0.57 7.49 23.34
CA LEU A 5 2.02 7.54 23.52
C LEU A 5 2.70 7.59 22.16
N GLU A 6 3.23 8.75 21.79
CA GLU A 6 4.12 8.90 20.65
C GLU A 6 5.57 8.70 21.09
N VAL A 7 6.30 7.86 20.36
CA VAL A 7 7.74 7.69 20.58
C VAL A 7 8.54 8.31 19.44
N CYS A 8 9.44 9.22 19.79
CA CYS A 8 10.36 9.84 18.85
C CYS A 8 11.57 8.92 18.63
N VAL A 9 11.78 8.51 17.38
CA VAL A 9 12.74 7.48 16.97
C VAL A 9 13.65 7.96 15.85
N ASP A 10 14.85 7.39 15.79
CA ASP A 10 15.91 7.70 14.82
C ASP A 10 16.48 6.46 14.12
N SER A 11 15.94 5.27 14.41
CA SER A 11 16.40 3.99 13.88
C SER A 11 15.31 2.93 13.88
N VAL A 12 15.47 1.91 13.04
CA VAL A 12 14.62 0.71 13.01
C VAL A 12 14.59 0.00 14.37
N ALA A 13 15.72 -0.05 15.07
CA ALA A 13 15.78 -0.64 16.40
C ALA A 13 14.91 0.12 17.41
N SER A 14 14.93 1.46 17.38
CA SER A 14 14.07 2.30 18.22
C SER A 14 12.58 2.14 17.84
N ALA A 15 12.25 2.04 16.55
CA ALA A 15 10.88 1.82 16.07
C ALA A 15 10.29 0.49 16.56
N LEU A 16 11.00 -0.62 16.32
CA LEU A 16 10.63 -1.95 16.80
C LEU A 16 10.50 -1.99 18.33
N ALA A 17 11.41 -1.33 19.05
CA ALA A 17 11.39 -1.30 20.51
C ALA A 17 10.19 -0.51 21.05
N ALA A 18 9.78 0.56 20.37
CA ALA A 18 8.61 1.35 20.71
C ALA A 18 7.29 0.61 20.46
N GLU A 19 7.16 -0.06 19.31
CA GLU A 19 6.02 -0.92 18.97
C GLU A 19 5.87 -2.08 19.96
N ALA A 20 6.95 -2.83 20.23
CA ALA A 20 6.96 -3.88 21.24
C ALA A 20 6.69 -3.35 22.67
N GLY A 21 6.85 -2.04 22.89
CA GLY A 21 6.55 -1.33 24.12
C GLY A 21 5.10 -0.82 24.22
N GLY A 22 4.28 -0.93 23.16
CA GLY A 22 2.92 -0.39 23.17
C GLY A 22 2.83 1.11 22.93
N ALA A 23 3.80 1.71 22.23
CA ALA A 23 3.60 3.02 21.63
C ALA A 23 2.39 3.00 20.66
N THR A 24 1.67 4.11 20.55
CA THR A 24 0.51 4.25 19.65
C THR A 24 0.90 4.85 18.30
N ARG A 25 2.05 5.53 18.23
CA ARG A 25 2.56 6.19 17.01
C ARG A 25 4.06 6.44 17.11
N LEU A 26 4.72 6.60 15.96
CA LEU A 26 6.12 6.98 15.88
C LEU A 26 6.28 8.38 15.27
N GLU A 27 7.18 9.18 15.82
CA GLU A 27 7.78 10.33 15.13
C GLU A 27 9.19 9.94 14.68
N LEU A 28 9.43 9.91 13.37
CA LEU A 28 10.73 9.56 12.79
C LEU A 28 11.54 10.80 12.42
N CYS A 29 12.73 10.90 13.01
CA CYS A 29 13.67 12.00 12.85
C CYS A 29 15.07 11.49 12.48
N GLU A 30 15.92 12.40 12.01
CA GLU A 30 17.38 12.26 12.06
C GLU A 30 17.95 13.17 13.16
N ALA A 31 19.17 12.89 13.63
CA ALA A 31 19.94 13.78 14.49
C ALA A 31 19.15 14.35 15.69
N LEU A 32 18.55 13.48 16.51
CA LEU A 32 17.76 13.84 17.71
C LEU A 32 18.51 14.72 18.73
N VAL A 33 19.84 14.81 18.64
CA VAL A 33 20.65 15.73 19.46
C VAL A 33 20.50 17.20 19.03
N GLU A 34 20.20 17.44 17.74
CA GLU A 34 19.94 18.76 17.14
C GLU A 34 18.45 19.17 17.23
N GLY A 35 17.65 18.42 17.99
CA GLY A 35 16.20 18.59 18.09
C GLY A 35 15.39 17.95 16.95
N GLY A 36 16.00 17.08 16.13
CA GLY A 36 15.33 16.38 15.04
C GLY A 36 15.41 17.09 13.69
N LEU A 37 15.88 16.39 12.66
CA LEU A 37 16.02 16.85 11.27
C LEU A 37 15.28 15.89 10.32
N THR A 38 15.10 16.29 9.05
CA THR A 38 14.55 15.39 8.01
C THR A 38 15.43 14.13 7.88
N PRO A 39 14.87 12.91 8.03
CA PRO A 39 15.60 11.67 7.81
C PRO A 39 15.79 11.34 6.32
N SER A 40 16.87 10.62 6.01
CA SER A 40 17.10 10.12 4.66
C SER A 40 15.99 9.16 4.22
N ILE A 41 15.62 9.18 2.93
CA ILE A 41 14.52 8.36 2.41
C ILE A 41 14.74 6.86 2.67
N GLY A 42 15.99 6.38 2.60
CA GLY A 42 16.31 4.99 2.96
C GLY A 42 16.03 4.64 4.43
N LYS A 43 16.21 5.59 5.36
CA LYS A 43 15.82 5.41 6.77
C LYS A 43 14.30 5.38 6.92
N VAL A 44 13.59 6.25 6.20
CA VAL A 44 12.12 6.31 6.20
C VAL A 44 11.51 4.99 5.72
N GLN A 45 11.97 4.49 4.57
CA GLN A 45 11.53 3.21 4.01
C GLN A 45 11.82 2.04 4.95
N ALA A 46 13.06 1.93 5.45
CA ALA A 46 13.43 0.84 6.36
C ALA A 46 12.61 0.83 7.67
N VAL A 47 12.21 2.00 8.19
CA VAL A 47 11.33 2.08 9.37
C VAL A 47 9.88 1.71 9.03
N LEU A 48 9.33 2.24 7.92
CA LEU A 48 7.98 1.90 7.45
C LEU A 48 7.80 0.40 7.13
N GLU A 49 8.85 -0.24 6.61
CA GLU A 49 8.87 -1.69 6.35
C GLU A 49 8.96 -2.54 7.64
N SER A 50 9.38 -1.95 8.76
CA SER A 50 9.70 -2.67 9.99
C SER A 50 8.63 -2.56 11.09
N THR A 51 7.59 -1.74 10.93
CA THR A 51 6.60 -1.47 12.00
C THR A 51 5.18 -1.31 11.46
N SER A 52 4.19 -1.73 12.25
CA SER A 52 2.77 -1.51 11.96
C SER A 52 2.26 -0.14 12.43
N LEU A 53 3.00 0.54 13.32
CA LEU A 53 2.60 1.82 13.87
C LEU A 53 2.62 2.93 12.81
N PRO A 54 1.68 3.89 12.85
CA PRO A 54 1.73 5.04 11.95
C PRO A 54 3.02 5.86 12.21
N VAL A 55 3.74 6.19 11.15
CA VAL A 55 4.99 6.94 11.19
C VAL A 55 4.75 8.36 10.68
N HIS A 56 4.89 9.35 11.57
CA HIS A 56 4.95 10.76 11.23
C HIS A 56 6.42 11.15 11.02
N VAL A 57 6.77 11.79 9.91
CA VAL A 57 8.17 12.05 9.56
C VAL A 57 8.51 13.54 9.63
N MET A 58 9.64 13.86 10.25
CA MET A 58 10.18 15.22 10.36
C MET A 58 10.52 15.83 8.99
N VAL A 59 10.16 17.10 8.82
CA VAL A 59 10.54 17.97 7.70
C VAL A 59 11.20 19.22 8.31
N ARG A 60 12.51 19.12 8.52
CA ARG A 60 13.36 20.20 9.06
C ARG A 60 14.75 20.10 8.44
N PRO A 61 15.13 21.02 7.53
CA PRO A 61 16.29 20.85 6.66
C PRO A 61 17.63 21.09 7.36
N ARG A 62 17.63 21.78 8.52
CA ARG A 62 18.82 22.11 9.31
C ARG A 62 18.51 22.29 10.80
N ALA A 63 19.57 22.31 11.61
CA ALA A 63 19.53 22.68 13.01
C ALA A 63 19.30 24.19 13.21
N GLY A 64 19.26 24.65 14.47
CA GLY A 64 19.01 26.05 14.82
C GLY A 64 17.52 26.39 14.87
N ASP A 65 17.19 27.62 14.47
CA ASP A 65 15.84 28.20 14.55
C ASP A 65 14.85 27.62 13.51
N PHE A 66 13.68 28.24 13.44
CA PHE A 66 12.54 27.85 12.59
C PHE A 66 12.15 28.94 11.58
N LEU A 67 13.06 29.89 11.31
CA LEU A 67 12.91 30.94 10.32
C LEU A 67 13.72 30.52 9.09
N TYR A 68 13.04 30.16 8.00
CA TYR A 68 13.68 29.57 6.82
C TYR A 68 13.77 30.52 5.64
N ASP A 69 14.87 30.43 4.88
CA ASP A 69 15.03 31.18 3.63
C ASP A 69 14.36 30.48 2.41
N SER A 70 14.39 31.14 1.25
CA SER A 70 13.76 30.61 0.02
C SER A 70 14.47 29.38 -0.59
N HIS A 71 15.69 29.05 -0.17
CA HIS A 71 16.39 27.82 -0.53
C HIS A 71 15.96 26.69 0.40
N GLU A 72 15.91 26.95 1.70
CA GLU A 72 15.48 26.01 2.74
C GLU A 72 14.01 25.61 2.55
N LEU A 73 13.13 26.56 2.22
CA LEU A 73 11.74 26.27 1.88
C LEU A 73 11.58 25.42 0.61
N ARG A 74 12.51 25.51 -0.36
CA ARG A 74 12.51 24.60 -1.53
C ARG A 74 12.94 23.19 -1.14
N ILE A 75 13.89 23.05 -0.20
CA ILE A 75 14.28 21.75 0.36
C ILE A 75 13.09 21.12 1.09
N MET A 76 12.44 21.85 2.01
CA MET A 76 11.27 21.36 2.74
C MET A 76 10.15 20.87 1.81
N ARG A 77 9.88 21.57 0.71
CA ARG A 77 8.85 21.18 -0.26
C ARG A 77 9.24 19.96 -1.08
N ALA A 78 10.53 19.80 -1.40
CA ALA A 78 11.05 18.58 -2.02
C ALA A 78 10.97 17.38 -1.05
N ASP A 79 11.30 17.58 0.22
CA ASP A 79 11.20 16.58 1.30
C ASP A 79 9.75 16.14 1.50
N ILE A 80 8.79 17.08 1.64
CA ILE A 80 7.35 16.78 1.72
C ILE A 80 6.92 15.87 0.55
N ALA A 81 7.29 16.23 -0.68
CA ALA A 81 6.94 15.43 -1.86
C ALA A 81 7.62 14.05 -1.87
N ALA A 82 8.85 13.94 -1.36
CA ALA A 82 9.58 12.67 -1.26
C ALA A 82 9.02 11.74 -0.17
N LEU A 83 8.69 12.28 1.00
CA LEU A 83 8.11 11.55 2.12
C LEU A 83 6.70 11.03 1.82
N LYS A 84 5.89 11.82 1.09
CA LYS A 84 4.60 11.37 0.55
C LYS A 84 4.75 10.17 -0.39
N ARG A 85 5.77 10.17 -1.27
CA ARG A 85 6.09 9.03 -2.14
C ARG A 85 6.68 7.84 -1.39
N ALA A 86 7.37 8.07 -0.28
CA ALA A 86 7.93 7.02 0.57
C ALA A 86 6.89 6.31 1.45
N GLY A 87 5.67 6.84 1.56
CA GLY A 87 4.57 6.21 2.32
C GLY A 87 4.42 6.69 3.76
N ALA A 88 4.97 7.84 4.13
CA ALA A 88 4.78 8.43 5.47
C ALA A 88 3.28 8.61 5.80
N ASN A 89 2.89 8.30 7.05
CA ASN A 89 1.49 8.41 7.49
C ASN A 89 1.10 9.84 7.90
N GLY A 90 2.07 10.67 8.23
CA GLY A 90 1.92 12.07 8.57
C GLY A 90 3.26 12.81 8.47
N LEU A 91 3.25 14.13 8.57
CA LEU A 91 4.46 14.95 8.52
C LEU A 91 4.55 15.85 9.75
N VAL A 92 5.78 16.14 10.18
CA VAL A 92 6.07 17.00 11.33
C VAL A 92 6.94 18.17 10.87
N LEU A 93 6.52 19.41 11.13
CA LEU A 93 7.25 20.62 10.75
C LEU A 93 6.92 21.79 11.67
N GLY A 94 7.61 22.91 11.52
CA GLY A 94 7.27 24.14 12.25
C GLY A 94 8.01 25.32 11.62
N VAL A 95 7.28 26.40 11.38
CA VAL A 95 7.76 27.60 10.68
C VAL A 95 7.34 28.85 11.46
N LEU A 96 8.29 29.75 11.70
CA LEU A 96 8.09 30.96 12.50
C LEU A 96 8.51 32.22 11.75
N THR A 97 7.90 33.35 12.12
CA THR A 97 8.30 34.69 11.70
C THR A 97 9.50 35.19 12.51
N PRO A 98 10.23 36.22 12.03
CA PRO A 98 11.29 36.88 12.82
C PRO A 98 10.83 37.47 14.16
N GLN A 99 9.51 37.62 14.36
CA GLN A 99 8.91 38.18 15.57
C GLN A 99 8.62 37.10 16.65
N GLY A 100 8.86 35.82 16.34
CA GLY A 100 8.53 34.69 17.20
C GLY A 100 7.05 34.30 17.15
N GLU A 101 6.41 34.43 15.98
CA GLU A 101 5.01 34.05 15.77
C GLU A 101 4.94 32.92 14.73
N VAL A 102 3.85 32.15 14.69
CA VAL A 102 3.66 31.14 13.65
C VAL A 102 3.48 31.83 12.29
N ASP A 103 4.28 31.47 11.28
CA ASP A 103 4.08 31.97 9.91
C ASP A 103 2.86 31.28 9.28
N ALA A 104 1.68 31.84 9.56
CA ALA A 104 0.41 31.24 9.16
C ALA A 104 0.19 31.15 7.64
N PRO A 105 0.58 32.14 6.80
CA PRO A 105 0.56 32.00 5.34
C PRO A 105 1.43 30.86 4.83
N LEU A 106 2.69 30.76 5.31
CA LEU A 106 3.61 29.72 4.89
C LEU A 106 3.15 28.34 5.37
N LEU A 107 2.75 28.23 6.64
CA LEU A 107 2.24 26.99 7.23
C LEU A 107 1.05 26.44 6.45
N ARG A 108 0.08 27.30 6.07
CA ARG A 108 -1.07 26.88 5.23
C ARG A 108 -0.63 26.30 3.89
N SER A 109 0.36 26.90 3.22
CA SER A 109 0.92 26.35 1.96
C SER A 109 1.51 24.96 2.21
N LEU A 110 2.34 24.80 3.24
CA LEU A 110 2.99 23.51 3.54
C LEU A 110 1.98 22.43 3.94
N VAL A 111 0.90 22.78 4.66
CA VAL A 111 -0.21 21.85 4.97
C VAL A 111 -0.97 21.44 3.71
N GLN A 112 -1.24 22.37 2.79
CA GLN A 112 -1.86 22.06 1.48
C GLN A 112 -0.97 21.14 0.63
N GLU A 113 0.35 21.33 0.66
CA GLU A 113 1.31 20.47 -0.05
C GLU A 113 1.49 19.11 0.62
N ALA A 114 1.32 19.01 1.94
CA ALA A 114 1.31 17.75 2.69
C ALA A 114 0.07 16.89 2.39
N ALA A 115 -1.08 17.51 2.13
CA ALA A 115 -2.37 16.85 1.93
C ALA A 115 -2.30 15.67 0.92
N PRO A 116 -2.88 14.49 1.22
CA PRO A 116 -3.82 14.22 2.31
C PRO A 116 -3.17 13.86 3.66
N LEU A 117 -1.85 13.96 3.82
CA LEU A 117 -1.19 13.61 5.08
C LEU A 117 -1.47 14.65 6.18
N PRO A 118 -1.81 14.23 7.41
CA PRO A 118 -1.94 15.12 8.56
C PRO A 118 -0.58 15.74 8.92
N VAL A 119 -0.59 17.05 9.19
CA VAL A 119 0.59 17.78 9.66
C VAL A 119 0.54 17.97 11.17
N SER A 120 1.69 17.78 11.80
CA SER A 120 1.94 18.03 13.22
C SER A 120 2.92 19.19 13.38
N PHE A 121 2.57 20.21 14.18
CA PHE A 121 3.48 21.31 14.46
C PHE A 121 4.40 20.93 15.63
N HIS A 122 5.71 20.86 15.40
CA HIS A 122 6.66 20.48 16.45
C HIS A 122 6.90 21.61 17.47
N ARG A 123 7.87 21.39 18.37
CA ARG A 123 8.34 22.29 19.44
C ARG A 123 8.85 23.68 19.01
N ALA A 124 8.61 24.10 17.76
CA ALA A 124 8.72 25.51 17.37
C ALA A 124 7.72 26.37 18.16
N VAL A 125 6.57 25.80 18.54
CA VAL A 125 5.59 26.47 19.40
C VAL A 125 6.16 26.84 20.78
N ASP A 126 7.15 26.09 21.28
CA ASP A 126 7.77 26.36 22.59
C ASP A 126 8.68 27.60 22.58
N VAL A 127 9.04 28.12 21.40
CA VAL A 127 9.79 29.38 21.23
C VAL A 127 8.95 30.47 20.57
N CYS A 128 7.62 30.27 20.46
CA CYS A 128 6.70 31.35 20.15
C CYS A 128 6.65 32.38 21.29
N ARG A 129 6.41 33.64 20.94
CA ARG A 129 6.12 34.75 21.86
C ARG A 129 4.93 34.45 22.78
N ASP A 130 3.92 33.78 22.22
CA ASP A 130 2.73 33.30 22.93
C ASP A 130 2.38 31.89 22.41
N PRO A 131 2.82 30.83 23.11
CA PRO A 131 2.49 29.44 22.75
C PRO A 131 0.99 29.11 22.83
N VAL A 132 0.21 29.84 23.64
CA VAL A 132 -1.22 29.60 23.83
C VAL A 132 -2.00 30.19 22.66
N ALA A 133 -1.73 31.46 22.30
CA ALA A 133 -2.36 32.10 21.15
C ALA A 133 -1.98 31.43 19.82
N ALA A 134 -0.81 30.81 19.74
CA ALA A 134 -0.39 30.02 18.57
C ALA A 134 -1.36 28.87 18.25
N VAL A 135 -2.04 28.28 19.24
CA VAL A 135 -2.96 27.13 19.04
C VAL A 135 -4.09 27.45 18.04
N ASP A 136 -4.74 28.61 18.16
CA ASP A 136 -5.79 29.01 17.21
C ASP A 136 -5.24 29.23 15.79
N VAL A 137 -3.99 29.71 15.66
CA VAL A 137 -3.32 29.88 14.36
C VAL A 137 -3.04 28.52 13.71
N LEU A 138 -2.62 27.52 14.49
CA LEU A 138 -2.40 26.15 14.02
C LEU A 138 -3.72 25.49 13.55
N ILE A 139 -4.80 25.65 14.31
CA ILE A 139 -6.15 25.18 13.93
C ILE A 139 -6.59 25.82 12.61
N GLN A 140 -6.47 27.15 12.47
CA GLN A 140 -6.82 27.86 11.24
C GLN A 140 -5.92 27.50 10.05
N ALA A 141 -4.72 26.98 10.30
CA ALA A 141 -3.81 26.51 9.27
C ALA A 141 -4.06 25.05 8.82
N GLY A 142 -4.97 24.33 9.49
CA GLY A 142 -5.28 22.92 9.19
C GLY A 142 -4.30 21.91 9.80
N VAL A 143 -3.58 22.29 10.85
CA VAL A 143 -2.68 21.39 11.59
C VAL A 143 -3.50 20.44 12.47
N ALA A 144 -3.16 19.15 12.44
CA ALA A 144 -3.88 18.10 13.17
C ALA A 144 -3.39 17.90 14.62
N ARG A 145 -2.11 18.19 14.89
CA ARG A 145 -1.46 18.02 16.21
C ARG A 145 -0.46 19.13 16.50
N VAL A 146 -0.33 19.55 17.76
CA VAL A 146 0.77 20.38 18.26
C VAL A 146 1.57 19.63 19.32
N LEU A 147 2.89 19.61 19.18
CA LEU A 147 3.85 18.99 20.10
C LEU A 147 4.61 20.07 20.87
N THR A 148 4.50 20.06 22.20
CA THR A 148 4.92 21.19 23.04
C THR A 148 5.34 20.78 24.45
N SER A 149 6.26 21.52 25.05
CA SER A 149 6.58 21.49 26.48
C SER A 149 5.91 22.62 27.27
N GLY A 150 4.93 23.31 26.69
CA GLY A 150 4.32 24.51 27.27
C GLY A 150 5.25 25.73 27.29
N GLY A 151 6.21 25.82 26.37
CA GLY A 151 7.24 26.86 26.36
C GLY A 151 8.35 26.69 27.40
N ALA A 152 8.32 25.63 28.21
CA ALA A 152 9.31 25.37 29.25
C ALA A 152 10.43 24.40 28.78
N PRO A 153 11.56 24.27 29.50
CA PRO A 153 12.62 23.32 29.12
C PRO A 153 12.16 21.85 29.03
N ALA A 154 11.23 21.43 29.91
CA ALA A 154 10.54 20.14 29.87
C ALA A 154 9.05 20.31 30.18
N ALA A 155 8.20 19.41 29.66
CA ALA A 155 6.73 19.52 29.75
C ALA A 155 6.21 19.57 31.21
N ARG A 156 6.87 18.88 32.14
CA ARG A 156 6.55 18.92 33.58
C ARG A 156 6.71 20.31 34.21
N ASP A 157 7.52 21.18 33.59
CA ASP A 157 7.80 22.53 34.06
C ASP A 157 6.83 23.55 33.39
N GLY A 158 6.13 23.16 32.33
CA GLY A 158 5.17 23.98 31.56
C GLY A 158 3.70 23.58 31.72
N VAL A 159 3.35 22.88 32.79
CA VAL A 159 2.01 22.29 33.04
C VAL A 159 0.87 23.30 32.89
N GLU A 160 1.02 24.52 33.42
CA GLU A 160 -0.04 25.54 33.34
C GLU A 160 -0.27 26.01 31.90
N THR A 161 0.80 26.28 31.14
CA THR A 161 0.69 26.61 29.71
C THR A 161 0.05 25.46 28.93
N LEU A 162 0.41 24.21 29.23
CA LEU A 162 -0.20 23.04 28.59
C LEU A 162 -1.71 22.93 28.86
N ARG A 163 -2.16 23.17 30.10
CA ARG A 163 -3.60 23.25 30.43
C ARG A 163 -4.31 24.33 29.62
N GLN A 164 -3.70 25.51 29.50
CA GLN A 164 -4.25 26.63 28.72
C GLN A 164 -4.30 26.29 27.21
N MET A 165 -3.27 25.63 26.67
CA MET A 165 -3.25 25.15 25.28
C MET A 165 -4.33 24.10 25.03
N VAL A 166 -4.59 23.17 25.96
CA VAL A 166 -5.69 22.18 25.87
C VAL A 166 -7.06 22.88 25.90
N GLN A 167 -7.24 23.87 26.78
CA GLN A 167 -8.47 24.66 26.85
C GLN A 167 -8.74 25.45 25.56
N VAL A 168 -7.72 26.08 24.98
CA VAL A 168 -7.84 26.76 23.68
C VAL A 168 -8.05 25.75 22.56
N ALA A 169 -7.36 24.61 22.56
CA ALA A 169 -7.54 23.57 21.55
C ALA A 169 -9.00 23.08 21.50
N ALA A 170 -9.63 22.84 22.66
CA ALA A 170 -11.04 22.44 22.78
C ALA A 170 -11.41 21.24 21.87
N GLY A 171 -10.50 20.28 21.72
CA GLY A 171 -10.65 19.10 20.85
C GLY A 171 -10.57 19.38 19.33
N ARG A 172 -10.22 20.61 18.91
CA ARG A 172 -10.07 21.00 17.50
C ARG A 172 -8.70 20.64 16.90
N ILE A 173 -7.70 20.43 17.76
CA ILE A 173 -6.33 20.01 17.45
C ILE A 173 -5.84 19.13 18.60
N VAL A 174 -5.08 18.08 18.29
CA VAL A 174 -4.48 17.19 19.31
C VAL A 174 -3.32 17.93 19.99
N VAL A 175 -3.31 18.03 21.32
CA VAL A 175 -2.19 18.58 22.09
C VAL A 175 -1.35 17.43 22.65
N ALA A 176 -0.08 17.37 22.27
CA ALA A 176 0.87 16.36 22.72
C ALA A 176 1.94 16.99 23.63
N ALA A 177 2.00 16.58 24.90
CA ALA A 177 3.01 17.04 25.85
C ALA A 177 4.35 16.32 25.60
N GLY A 178 5.39 17.07 25.26
CA GLY A 178 6.71 16.53 24.90
C GLY A 178 7.89 17.26 25.53
N GLY A 179 9.02 16.57 25.62
CA GLY A 179 10.25 17.08 26.23
C GLY A 179 10.38 16.69 27.70
N GLY A 180 11.35 15.82 28.01
CA GLY A 180 11.58 15.31 29.37
C GLY A 180 10.57 14.27 29.86
N VAL A 181 9.73 13.72 28.97
CA VAL A 181 8.79 12.63 29.28
C VAL A 181 9.55 11.32 29.53
N THR A 182 9.23 10.66 30.64
CA THR A 182 9.77 9.37 31.10
C THR A 182 8.63 8.49 31.60
N GLU A 183 8.89 7.20 31.75
CA GLU A 183 7.98 6.23 32.37
C GLU A 183 7.50 6.65 33.77
N ALA A 184 8.31 7.43 34.51
CA ALA A 184 7.98 7.91 35.85
C ALA A 184 7.09 9.16 35.88
N ASN A 185 6.96 9.90 34.78
CA ASN A 185 6.18 11.15 34.75
C ASN A 185 5.06 11.21 33.69
N ALA A 186 5.02 10.28 32.73
CA ALA A 186 4.03 10.26 31.65
C ALA A 186 2.57 10.35 32.18
N ALA A 187 2.23 9.52 33.16
CA ALA A 187 0.88 9.46 33.72
C ALA A 187 0.48 10.70 34.52
N SER A 188 1.39 11.24 35.34
CA SER A 188 1.09 12.44 36.15
C SER A 188 1.04 13.69 35.28
N LEU A 189 1.90 13.79 34.27
CA LEU A 189 1.84 14.85 33.25
C LEU A 189 0.50 14.82 32.51
N ALA A 190 0.07 13.67 32.01
CA ALA A 190 -1.23 13.50 31.35
C ALA A 190 -2.41 13.89 32.27
N GLN A 191 -2.43 13.42 33.53
CA GLN A 191 -3.45 13.77 34.53
C GLN A 191 -3.55 15.28 34.80
N THR A 192 -2.39 15.94 34.96
CA THR A 192 -2.33 17.33 35.40
C THR A 192 -2.54 18.33 34.26
N THR A 193 -2.23 17.94 33.03
CA THR A 193 -2.37 18.81 31.84
C THR A 193 -3.62 18.53 31.01
N GLU A 194 -4.23 17.35 31.15
CA GLU A 194 -5.40 16.90 30.39
C GLU A 194 -5.15 16.82 28.86
N VAL A 195 -3.88 16.68 28.46
CA VAL A 195 -3.45 16.49 27.06
C VAL A 195 -3.95 15.17 26.47
N ASP A 196 -4.18 15.18 25.16
CA ASP A 196 -4.59 14.01 24.38
C ASP A 196 -3.50 12.94 24.31
N GLU A 197 -2.24 13.37 24.28
CA GLU A 197 -1.07 12.51 24.05
C GLU A 197 0.15 12.97 24.84
N VAL A 198 1.08 12.04 25.10
CA VAL A 198 2.43 12.33 25.57
C VAL A 198 3.48 11.83 24.57
N HIS A 199 4.58 12.56 24.48
CA HIS A 199 5.63 12.34 23.48
C HIS A 199 7.01 12.24 24.15
N GLY A 200 7.75 11.16 23.87
CA GLY A 200 9.07 10.94 24.46
C GLY A 200 10.01 10.10 23.61
N THR A 201 11.31 10.15 23.90
CA THR A 201 12.32 9.28 23.22
C THR A 201 12.54 7.95 23.93
N LEU A 202 12.30 7.90 25.26
CA LEU A 202 12.33 6.69 26.11
C LEU A 202 13.55 5.77 25.82
N ARG A 203 14.71 6.41 25.61
CA ARG A 203 15.95 5.79 25.11
C ARG A 203 17.04 5.67 26.17
N ALA A 204 17.83 4.62 26.05
CA ALA A 204 19.06 4.41 26.83
C ALA A 204 20.28 4.27 25.89
N SER A 205 21.48 4.52 26.43
CA SER A 205 22.72 4.16 25.74
C SER A 205 22.93 2.64 25.77
N MET A 206 23.39 2.10 24.65
CA MET A 206 23.81 0.72 24.49
C MET A 206 25.18 0.67 23.80
N PRO A 207 26.08 -0.24 24.17
CA PRO A 207 27.36 -0.39 23.48
C PRO A 207 27.13 -0.86 22.03
N GLY A 208 27.82 -0.21 21.09
CA GLY A 208 27.85 -0.59 19.69
C GLY A 208 28.60 -1.92 19.47
N ARG A 209 28.35 -2.56 18.32
CA ARG A 209 28.95 -3.87 17.98
C ARG A 209 30.40 -3.79 17.48
N MET A 210 31.01 -2.61 17.48
CA MET A 210 32.36 -2.39 16.97
C MET A 210 33.40 -2.92 17.97
N GLN A 211 34.07 -4.02 17.61
CA GLN A 211 35.02 -4.70 18.49
C GLN A 211 36.34 -3.94 18.68
N PHE A 212 36.77 -3.19 17.66
CA PHE A 212 37.95 -2.34 17.74
C PHE A 212 37.53 -0.92 18.14
N GLN A 213 38.03 -0.46 19.29
CA GLN A 213 37.91 0.92 19.75
C GLN A 213 39.33 1.44 20.00
N PRO A 214 39.72 2.61 19.46
CA PRO A 214 41.06 3.14 19.66
C PRO A 214 41.25 3.58 21.11
N ALA A 215 42.41 3.25 21.69
CA ALA A 215 42.78 3.70 23.04
C ALA A 215 43.00 5.23 23.15
N ARG A 216 43.03 5.94 22.02
CA ARG A 216 43.01 7.41 21.95
C ARG A 216 41.59 7.88 21.70
N VAL A 217 41.16 8.95 22.36
CA VAL A 217 39.87 9.60 22.06
C VAL A 217 39.95 10.23 20.66
N VAL A 218 38.94 10.00 19.84
CA VAL A 218 38.77 10.60 18.52
C VAL A 218 37.38 11.20 18.49
N TYR A 219 37.27 12.49 18.18
CA TYR A 219 36.00 13.20 18.11
C TYR A 219 35.49 13.25 16.67
N MET A 220 34.26 12.81 16.43
CA MET A 220 33.63 12.77 15.10
C MET A 220 32.44 13.75 14.97
N GLY A 221 32.10 14.48 16.03
CA GLY A 221 31.19 15.63 16.00
C GLY A 221 30.46 15.88 17.32
N GLY A 222 29.74 17.00 17.41
CA GLY A 222 28.81 17.31 18.50
C GLY A 222 29.36 18.23 19.60
N GLU A 223 28.48 19.08 20.14
CA GLU A 223 28.77 19.91 21.31
C GLU A 223 28.17 19.32 22.60
N LYS A 224 29.04 19.09 23.60
CA LYS A 224 28.77 18.73 25.00
C LYS A 224 28.60 17.22 25.28
N LYS A 225 29.47 16.74 26.19
CA LYS A 225 29.68 15.36 26.66
C LYS A 225 30.52 14.46 25.74
N ASN A 226 31.69 14.98 25.40
CA ASN A 226 32.88 14.18 25.06
C ASN A 226 33.29 13.32 26.27
N THR A 227 32.75 12.10 26.36
CA THR A 227 33.36 11.01 27.13
C THR A 227 33.71 9.89 26.15
N PRO A 228 34.79 9.10 26.37
CA PRO A 228 35.27 8.11 25.39
C PRO A 228 34.23 7.05 25.01
N GLU A 229 33.24 6.82 25.87
CA GLU A 229 32.16 5.85 25.66
C GLU A 229 31.16 6.31 24.57
N GLY A 230 30.95 7.63 24.43
CA GLY A 230 29.84 8.18 23.62
C GLY A 230 29.92 7.93 22.11
N GLU A 231 31.13 7.86 21.53
CA GLU A 231 31.35 7.67 20.09
C GLU A 231 31.04 6.24 19.62
N PHE A 232 31.07 5.27 20.55
CA PHE A 232 30.78 3.86 20.27
C PHE A 232 29.45 3.40 20.91
N GLU A 233 28.69 4.32 21.49
CA GLU A 233 27.36 4.06 22.04
C GLU A 233 26.24 4.39 21.03
N LEU A 234 25.25 3.50 20.96
CA LEU A 234 24.00 3.72 20.23
C LEU A 234 22.91 4.06 21.25
N ARG A 235 22.18 5.15 21.03
CA ARG A 235 21.00 5.47 21.84
C ARG A 235 19.76 4.89 21.18
N VAL A 236 19.10 3.96 21.86
CA VAL A 236 17.96 3.21 21.30
C VAL A 236 16.79 3.25 22.30
N ALA A 237 15.57 3.43 21.80
CA ALA A 237 14.35 3.33 22.61
C ALA A 237 14.31 1.97 23.33
N GLN A 238 13.91 1.98 24.61
CA GLN A 238 13.89 0.76 25.43
C GLN A 238 12.45 0.26 25.55
N THR A 239 12.20 -0.97 25.07
CA THR A 239 10.89 -1.62 25.13
C THR A 239 10.30 -1.64 26.54
N GLN A 240 11.13 -1.79 27.58
CA GLN A 240 10.68 -1.77 28.97
C GLN A 240 10.24 -0.36 29.43
N SER A 241 10.98 0.69 29.10
CA SER A 241 10.61 2.08 29.41
C SER A 241 9.37 2.53 28.65
N VAL A 242 9.25 2.17 27.36
CA VAL A 242 8.05 2.44 26.56
C VAL A 242 6.84 1.70 27.12
N ARG A 243 7.01 0.42 27.49
CA ARG A 243 5.98 -0.38 28.16
C ARG A 243 5.53 0.22 29.48
N ALA A 244 6.46 0.60 30.35
CA ALA A 244 6.14 1.22 31.62
C ALA A 244 5.39 2.56 31.44
N ALA A 245 5.80 3.39 30.46
CA ALA A 245 5.07 4.61 30.13
C ALA A 245 3.65 4.32 29.59
N SER A 246 3.51 3.38 28.65
CA SER A 246 2.22 2.98 28.07
C SER A 246 1.26 2.39 29.12
N GLU A 247 1.76 1.49 29.97
CA GLU A 247 0.98 0.85 31.04
C GLU A 247 0.57 1.87 32.12
N ALA A 248 1.39 2.90 32.38
CA ALA A 248 1.06 3.98 33.32
C ALA A 248 -0.02 4.95 32.79
N LEU A 249 -0.17 5.10 31.47
CA LEU A 249 -1.22 5.92 30.84
C LEU A 249 -2.58 5.19 30.81
N TRP A 250 -2.58 3.86 30.78
CA TRP A 250 -3.80 3.03 30.67
C TRP A 250 -4.92 3.32 31.69
N PRO A 251 -4.67 3.54 33.00
CA PRO A 251 -5.73 3.79 33.99
C PRO A 251 -6.52 5.08 33.74
N LEU A 252 -5.93 6.05 33.03
CA LEU A 252 -6.51 7.36 32.75
C LEU A 252 -7.60 7.32 31.68
N ALA A 253 -7.67 6.22 30.93
CA ALA A 253 -8.78 5.93 30.03
C ALA A 253 -10.14 5.93 30.73
N ALA A 254 -10.19 5.55 32.02
CA ALA A 254 -11.41 5.12 32.71
C ALA A 254 -12.13 6.17 33.59
N HIS A 255 -11.56 7.35 33.85
CA HIS A 255 -12.08 8.30 34.85
C HIS A 255 -12.64 9.58 34.22
N GLY A 256 -13.68 9.48 33.38
CA GLY A 256 -14.34 10.67 32.82
C GLY A 256 -15.75 10.45 32.29
N GLY A 257 -16.75 10.88 33.07
CA GLY A 257 -18.11 11.20 32.59
C GLY A 257 -19.07 10.03 32.38
N ASP A 258 -20.18 10.03 33.14
CA ASP A 258 -21.31 9.10 33.06
C ASP A 258 -21.82 8.83 31.62
N ARG A 259 -21.86 7.55 31.24
CA ARG A 259 -22.74 6.99 30.20
C ARG A 259 -23.27 5.63 30.64
N SER A 260 -24.43 5.65 31.29
CA SER A 260 -25.17 4.47 31.74
C SER A 260 -25.77 3.61 30.60
N SER A 261 -24.93 2.96 29.78
CA SER A 261 -25.39 1.94 28.83
C SER A 261 -24.35 0.88 28.38
N GLU A 262 -23.32 0.57 29.17
CA GLU A 262 -22.42 -0.58 28.92
C GLU A 262 -22.15 -1.42 30.19
N PRO A 263 -21.96 -2.75 30.07
CA PRO A 263 -21.87 -3.65 31.23
C PRO A 263 -20.46 -3.71 31.85
N SER A 264 -20.42 -3.81 33.19
CA SER A 264 -19.21 -3.84 34.03
C SER A 264 -18.16 -4.92 33.66
N PRO A 265 -16.87 -4.67 33.94
CA PRO A 265 -15.79 -5.60 33.59
C PRO A 265 -15.77 -6.84 34.48
N HIS A 266 -16.00 -8.01 33.88
CA HIS A 266 -15.66 -9.31 34.47
C HIS A 266 -14.14 -9.58 34.40
N PRO A 267 -13.59 -10.44 35.28
CA PRO A 267 -12.15 -10.61 35.44
C PRO A 267 -11.47 -11.18 34.19
N LEU A 268 -10.20 -10.83 34.03
CA LEU A 268 -9.35 -11.06 32.84
C LEU A 268 -9.21 -12.53 32.43
N LYS A 269 -10.21 -13.07 31.73
CA LYS A 269 -9.96 -14.03 30.65
C LYS A 269 -9.39 -13.26 29.46
N ARG A 270 -8.26 -13.72 28.92
CA ARG A 270 -7.59 -13.13 27.74
C ARG A 270 -8.56 -12.96 26.57
N ARG A 271 -9.16 -11.77 26.44
CA ARG A 271 -9.95 -11.39 25.27
C ARG A 271 -8.94 -10.95 24.20
N ARG A 272 -8.75 -11.78 23.17
CA ARG A 272 -7.89 -11.41 22.02
C ARG A 272 -8.41 -10.09 21.45
N LEU A 273 -7.52 -9.10 21.31
CA LEU A 273 -7.82 -7.91 20.54
C LEU A 273 -8.04 -8.32 19.08
N ALA A 274 -9.22 -8.04 18.55
CA ALA A 274 -9.52 -8.24 17.15
C ALA A 274 -8.91 -7.09 16.33
N GLY A 275 -7.60 -7.14 16.12
CA GLY A 275 -6.84 -6.13 15.35
C GLY A 275 -5.85 -6.80 14.40
N GLU A 276 -4.94 -7.59 14.97
CA GLU A 276 -4.00 -8.42 14.21
C GLU A 276 -4.20 -9.90 14.49
N LEU A 277 -4.31 -10.68 13.42
CA LEU A 277 -4.22 -12.14 13.49
C LEU A 277 -2.74 -12.52 13.29
N PRO A 278 -2.12 -13.32 14.18
CA PRO A 278 -0.80 -13.89 13.90
C PRO A 278 -0.80 -14.61 12.55
N LEU A 279 0.37 -14.75 11.92
CA LEU A 279 0.52 -15.40 10.60
C LEU A 279 -0.15 -16.80 10.52
N ALA A 280 -0.25 -17.52 11.63
CA ALA A 280 -1.00 -18.78 11.75
C ALA A 280 -2.54 -18.61 11.66
N ASP A 281 -3.10 -17.57 12.30
CA ASP A 281 -4.53 -17.25 12.23
C ASP A 281 -4.91 -16.62 10.86
N PHE A 282 -3.99 -15.93 10.18
CA PHE A 282 -4.24 -15.46 8.81
C PHE A 282 -4.41 -16.65 7.86
N LYS A 283 -3.56 -17.69 7.96
CA LYS A 283 -3.72 -18.94 7.21
C LYS A 283 -5.06 -19.64 7.45
N ALA A 284 -5.62 -19.51 8.65
CA ALA A 284 -6.92 -20.09 9.02
C ALA A 284 -8.14 -19.30 8.50
N ARG A 285 -7.96 -18.10 7.91
CA ARG A 285 -9.06 -17.34 7.30
C ARG A 285 -9.35 -17.82 5.89
N ARG A 286 -10.65 -17.89 5.57
CA ARG A 286 -11.16 -18.12 4.22
C ARG A 286 -11.65 -16.82 3.59
N LEU A 287 -11.45 -16.73 2.29
CA LEU A 287 -11.81 -15.62 1.41
C LEU A 287 -12.65 -16.16 0.26
N LEU A 288 -13.61 -15.38 -0.24
CA LEU A 288 -14.25 -15.66 -1.52
C LEU A 288 -13.49 -14.96 -2.64
N GLY A 289 -13.04 -15.73 -3.63
CA GLY A 289 -12.53 -15.22 -4.90
C GLY A 289 -13.60 -15.34 -5.97
N ILE A 290 -13.96 -14.25 -6.64
CA ILE A 290 -15.00 -14.20 -7.68
C ILE A 290 -14.37 -13.70 -8.99
N ASP A 291 -14.70 -14.34 -10.11
CA ASP A 291 -14.26 -14.00 -11.47
C ASP A 291 -15.48 -13.92 -12.39
N VAL A 292 -15.81 -12.71 -12.87
CA VAL A 292 -17.05 -12.42 -13.63
C VAL A 292 -16.76 -12.33 -15.12
N GLY A 293 -16.53 -13.47 -15.76
CA GLY A 293 -16.31 -13.54 -17.21
C GLY A 293 -17.61 -13.37 -18.03
N GLY A 294 -17.47 -12.95 -19.30
CA GLY A 294 -18.61 -12.81 -20.23
C GLY A 294 -19.27 -14.13 -20.68
N THR A 295 -18.64 -15.27 -20.37
CA THR A 295 -19.12 -16.63 -20.70
C THR A 295 -19.42 -17.46 -19.45
N ASN A 296 -18.59 -17.33 -18.41
CA ASN A 296 -18.72 -18.05 -17.15
C ASN A 296 -18.44 -17.10 -15.99
N ILE A 297 -19.17 -17.28 -14.88
CA ILE A 297 -18.87 -16.72 -13.58
C ILE A 297 -18.25 -17.83 -12.73
N ARG A 298 -17.12 -17.55 -12.10
CA ARG A 298 -16.45 -18.48 -11.19
C ARG A 298 -16.43 -17.93 -9.78
N ALA A 299 -16.53 -18.83 -8.81
CA ALA A 299 -16.35 -18.51 -7.40
C ALA A 299 -15.54 -19.62 -6.73
N ALA A 300 -14.58 -19.22 -5.90
CA ALA A 300 -13.74 -20.14 -5.14
C ALA A 300 -13.63 -19.72 -3.67
N VAL A 301 -13.50 -20.73 -2.80
CA VAL A 301 -13.08 -20.53 -1.41
C VAL A 301 -11.56 -20.65 -1.39
N VAL A 302 -10.88 -19.59 -0.96
CA VAL A 302 -9.42 -19.48 -0.96
C VAL A 302 -8.92 -19.30 0.47
N SER A 303 -7.93 -20.08 0.88
CA SER A 303 -7.27 -19.98 2.19
C SER A 303 -6.39 -18.72 2.30
N GLY A 304 -5.99 -18.38 3.52
CA GLY A 304 -5.09 -17.25 3.77
C GLY A 304 -3.64 -17.41 3.28
N ASP A 305 -3.25 -18.60 2.79
CA ASP A 305 -2.01 -18.80 2.04
C ASP A 305 -2.20 -18.95 0.52
N GLY A 306 -3.43 -18.79 0.02
CA GLY A 306 -3.74 -18.73 -1.41
C GLY A 306 -4.10 -20.07 -2.05
N ALA A 307 -4.26 -21.14 -1.28
CA ALA A 307 -4.74 -22.42 -1.77
C ALA A 307 -6.26 -22.36 -2.06
N VAL A 308 -6.68 -22.97 -3.16
CA VAL A 308 -8.09 -23.10 -3.54
C VAL A 308 -8.67 -24.34 -2.85
N GLU A 309 -9.56 -24.14 -1.87
CA GLU A 309 -10.21 -25.23 -1.13
C GLU A 309 -11.45 -25.77 -1.87
N ALA A 310 -12.18 -24.90 -2.55
CA ALA A 310 -13.34 -25.26 -3.39
C ALA A 310 -13.45 -24.28 -4.57
N ASN A 311 -13.99 -24.74 -5.69
CA ASN A 311 -14.14 -23.93 -6.91
C ASN A 311 -15.40 -24.34 -7.68
N VAL A 312 -16.15 -23.35 -8.17
CA VAL A 312 -17.36 -23.51 -8.97
C VAL A 312 -17.28 -22.58 -10.18
N SER A 313 -17.74 -23.07 -11.34
CA SER A 313 -17.87 -22.29 -12.57
C SER A 313 -19.28 -22.50 -13.13
N LEU A 314 -20.04 -21.42 -13.28
CA LEU A 314 -21.40 -21.44 -13.81
C LEU A 314 -21.48 -20.60 -15.11
N PRO A 315 -22.21 -21.03 -16.15
CA PRO A 315 -22.35 -20.27 -17.38
C PRO A 315 -23.19 -19.00 -17.18
N VAL A 316 -22.89 -17.96 -17.95
CA VAL A 316 -23.66 -16.71 -18.00
C VAL A 316 -24.77 -16.83 -19.04
N ALA A 317 -26.01 -17.02 -18.58
CA ALA A 317 -27.20 -17.07 -19.45
C ALA A 317 -27.79 -15.68 -19.72
N GLU A 318 -27.86 -14.83 -18.70
CA GLU A 318 -28.37 -13.46 -18.78
C GLU A 318 -27.29 -12.47 -18.35
N ARG A 319 -27.23 -11.31 -19.02
CA ARG A 319 -26.17 -10.30 -18.87
C ARG A 319 -26.61 -9.00 -18.18
N SER A 320 -27.82 -8.95 -17.61
CA SER A 320 -28.23 -7.86 -16.73
C SER A 320 -27.38 -7.85 -15.45
N SER A 321 -27.21 -6.69 -14.83
CA SER A 321 -26.45 -6.54 -13.57
C SER A 321 -27.03 -7.43 -12.46
N GLU A 322 -28.36 -7.47 -12.36
CA GLU A 322 -29.13 -8.19 -11.37
C GLU A 322 -29.03 -9.72 -11.55
N ALA A 323 -29.11 -10.22 -12.79
CA ALA A 323 -28.93 -11.65 -13.06
C ALA A 323 -27.47 -12.09 -12.84
N VAL A 324 -26.49 -11.26 -13.23
CA VAL A 324 -25.07 -11.54 -12.97
C VAL A 324 -24.77 -11.56 -11.48
N VAL A 325 -25.25 -10.59 -10.70
CA VAL A 325 -25.15 -10.61 -9.23
C VAL A 325 -25.80 -11.86 -8.64
N SER A 326 -27.00 -12.24 -9.11
CA SER A 326 -27.68 -13.45 -8.64
C SER A 326 -26.87 -14.73 -8.95
N ARG A 327 -26.27 -14.81 -10.14
CA ARG A 327 -25.42 -15.92 -10.58
C ARG A 327 -24.06 -15.97 -9.86
N VAL A 328 -23.51 -14.82 -9.45
CA VAL A 328 -22.35 -14.75 -8.54
C VAL A 328 -22.70 -15.36 -7.18
N LEU A 329 -23.85 -15.00 -6.60
CA LEU A 329 -24.30 -15.56 -5.32
C LEU A 329 -24.50 -17.08 -5.40
N GLU A 330 -25.13 -17.56 -6.47
CA GLU A 330 -25.30 -18.99 -6.76
C GLU A 330 -23.95 -19.74 -6.81
N ALA A 331 -22.94 -19.15 -7.47
CA ALA A 331 -21.59 -19.72 -7.52
C ALA A 331 -20.89 -19.71 -6.15
N CYS A 332 -21.00 -18.61 -5.37
CA CYS A 332 -20.44 -18.51 -4.04
C CYS A 332 -21.05 -19.53 -3.06
N ASP A 333 -22.38 -19.64 -3.04
CA ASP A 333 -23.09 -20.59 -2.17
C ASP A 333 -22.75 -22.04 -2.53
N ALA A 334 -22.67 -22.36 -3.82
CA ALA A 334 -22.24 -23.68 -4.28
C ALA A 334 -20.79 -24.00 -3.87
N ALA A 335 -19.86 -23.04 -3.96
CA ALA A 335 -18.47 -23.23 -3.54
C ALA A 335 -18.35 -23.41 -2.01
N LEU A 336 -19.10 -22.64 -1.22
CA LEU A 336 -19.16 -22.79 0.23
C LEU A 336 -19.80 -24.14 0.65
N SER A 337 -20.87 -24.56 -0.04
CA SER A 337 -21.57 -25.82 0.25
C SER A 337 -20.71 -27.07 0.04
N GLN A 338 -19.76 -27.04 -0.91
CA GLN A 338 -18.79 -28.13 -1.10
C GLN A 338 -17.94 -28.42 0.15
N LEU A 339 -17.76 -27.41 1.01
CA LEU A 339 -16.98 -27.49 2.25
C LEU A 339 -17.87 -27.54 3.51
N GLY A 340 -19.19 -27.57 3.36
CA GLY A 340 -20.14 -27.46 4.47
C GLY A 340 -20.12 -26.09 5.17
N LEU A 341 -19.70 -25.04 4.46
CA LEU A 341 -19.54 -23.68 4.98
C LEU A 341 -20.72 -22.78 4.63
N SER A 342 -20.80 -21.65 5.34
CA SER A 342 -21.75 -20.57 5.14
C SER A 342 -21.03 -19.25 4.80
N ARG A 343 -21.78 -18.23 4.38
CA ARG A 343 -21.22 -16.89 4.12
C ARG A 343 -20.60 -16.23 5.36
N SER A 344 -21.00 -16.64 6.56
CA SER A 344 -20.39 -16.18 7.83
C SER A 344 -19.02 -16.79 8.13
N ASP A 345 -18.60 -17.83 7.41
CA ASP A 345 -17.30 -18.49 7.60
C ASP A 345 -16.16 -17.86 6.77
N VAL A 346 -16.48 -16.87 5.92
CA VAL A 346 -15.51 -16.13 5.10
C VAL A 346 -15.33 -14.70 5.60
N SER A 347 -14.10 -14.19 5.54
CA SER A 347 -13.74 -12.89 6.13
C SER A 347 -13.97 -11.69 5.21
N ALA A 348 -13.92 -11.91 3.90
CA ALA A 348 -14.25 -10.96 2.84
C ALA A 348 -14.39 -11.71 1.51
N ALA A 349 -14.91 -11.01 0.51
CA ALA A 349 -14.86 -11.43 -0.89
C ALA A 349 -14.05 -10.44 -1.73
N GLY A 350 -13.48 -10.92 -2.82
CA GLY A 350 -12.96 -10.09 -3.90
C GLY A 350 -13.60 -10.50 -5.21
N CYS A 351 -13.75 -9.54 -6.12
CA CYS A 351 -14.33 -9.74 -7.43
C CYS A 351 -13.39 -9.18 -8.51
N GLY A 352 -12.97 -10.03 -9.44
CA GLY A 352 -12.42 -9.62 -10.73
C GLY A 352 -13.55 -9.47 -11.75
N ALA A 353 -13.62 -8.34 -12.43
CA ALA A 353 -14.61 -8.10 -13.48
C ALA A 353 -14.00 -7.38 -14.69
N PRO A 354 -14.48 -7.66 -15.92
CA PRO A 354 -14.02 -6.99 -17.13
C PRO A 354 -14.53 -5.55 -17.20
N GLY A 355 -13.79 -4.71 -17.92
CA GLY A 355 -14.15 -3.31 -18.15
C GLY A 355 -13.50 -2.33 -17.18
N LEU A 356 -13.92 -1.06 -17.29
CA LEU A 356 -13.33 0.06 -16.55
C LEU A 356 -13.92 0.14 -15.14
N ILE A 357 -13.09 -0.08 -14.13
CA ILE A 357 -13.45 -0.03 -12.71
C ILE A 357 -13.06 1.32 -12.12
N GLU A 358 -14.01 2.00 -11.49
CA GLU A 358 -13.80 3.29 -10.82
C GLU A 358 -13.41 3.10 -9.34
N GLU A 359 -12.80 4.13 -8.75
CA GLU A 359 -12.72 4.24 -7.29
C GLU A 359 -14.13 4.10 -6.69
N GLN A 360 -14.26 3.34 -5.59
CA GLN A 360 -15.52 2.86 -4.98
C GLN A 360 -16.12 1.56 -5.57
N GLY A 361 -15.48 0.91 -6.55
CA GLY A 361 -15.92 -0.40 -7.02
C GLY A 361 -17.18 -0.36 -7.90
N VAL A 362 -17.23 0.64 -8.77
CA VAL A 362 -18.26 0.82 -9.81
C VAL A 362 -17.69 0.38 -11.16
N VAL A 363 -18.45 -0.40 -11.94
CA VAL A 363 -18.10 -0.77 -13.32
C VAL A 363 -18.69 0.27 -14.27
N SER A 364 -17.84 1.15 -14.81
CA SER A 364 -18.26 2.24 -15.72
C SER A 364 -18.98 1.68 -16.94
N ALA A 365 -18.32 0.72 -17.61
CA ALA A 365 -18.78 -0.02 -18.77
C ALA A 365 -17.91 -1.27 -18.95
N ALA A 366 -18.48 -2.34 -19.51
CA ALA A 366 -17.78 -3.58 -19.84
C ALA A 366 -18.23 -4.10 -21.21
N SER A 367 -17.28 -4.41 -22.10
CA SER A 367 -17.58 -4.92 -23.45
C SER A 367 -18.31 -6.26 -23.44
N SER A 368 -18.01 -7.12 -22.46
CA SER A 368 -18.72 -8.38 -22.23
C SER A 368 -20.18 -8.20 -21.80
N PHE A 369 -20.52 -7.05 -21.21
CA PHE A 369 -21.85 -6.73 -20.67
C PHE A 369 -22.37 -5.38 -21.23
N PRO A 370 -22.77 -5.32 -22.53
CA PRO A 370 -23.01 -4.05 -23.23
C PRO A 370 -24.13 -3.16 -22.66
N SER A 371 -25.01 -3.70 -21.81
CA SER A 371 -26.06 -2.97 -21.11
C SER A 371 -25.56 -2.23 -19.85
N TRP A 372 -24.40 -2.59 -19.31
CA TRP A 372 -23.90 -2.03 -18.05
C TRP A 372 -23.46 -0.58 -18.21
N ARG A 373 -23.96 0.30 -17.32
CA ARG A 373 -23.58 1.71 -17.22
C ARG A 373 -23.44 2.06 -15.74
N ARG A 374 -22.21 2.36 -15.29
CA ARG A 374 -21.88 2.71 -13.89
C ARG A 374 -22.53 1.77 -12.86
N VAL A 375 -22.40 0.46 -13.05
CA VAL A 375 -23.01 -0.56 -12.16
C VAL A 375 -22.21 -0.60 -10.84
N PRO A 376 -22.81 -0.35 -9.67
CA PRO A 376 -22.12 -0.37 -8.37
C PRO A 376 -21.94 -1.81 -7.87
N LEU A 377 -21.19 -2.62 -8.63
CA LEU A 377 -21.10 -4.06 -8.47
C LEU A 377 -20.54 -4.47 -7.09
N ALA A 378 -19.57 -3.73 -6.54
CA ALA A 378 -19.07 -3.98 -5.19
C ALA A 378 -20.20 -3.89 -4.15
N GLN A 379 -20.92 -2.76 -4.11
CA GLN A 379 -22.01 -2.54 -3.17
C GLN A 379 -23.16 -3.55 -3.34
N LEU A 380 -23.52 -3.90 -4.59
CA LEU A 380 -24.55 -4.91 -4.87
C LEU A 380 -24.16 -6.28 -4.31
N LEU A 381 -22.88 -6.65 -4.40
CA LEU A 381 -22.35 -7.89 -3.83
C LEU A 381 -22.25 -7.81 -2.29
N GLU A 382 -21.77 -6.71 -1.70
CA GLU A 382 -21.70 -6.53 -0.24
C GLU A 382 -23.07 -6.66 0.42
N ASN A 383 -24.08 -6.00 -0.15
CA ASN A 383 -25.47 -6.00 0.34
C ASN A 383 -26.11 -7.41 0.33
N ARG A 384 -25.55 -8.36 -0.42
CA ARG A 384 -26.08 -9.72 -0.58
C ARG A 384 -25.20 -10.77 0.09
N LEU A 385 -23.88 -10.66 0.01
CA LEU A 385 -22.93 -11.56 0.64
C LEU A 385 -22.76 -11.29 2.14
N HIS A 386 -23.06 -10.06 2.59
CA HIS A 386 -22.88 -9.59 3.98
C HIS A 386 -21.43 -9.65 4.49
N VAL A 387 -20.47 -9.60 3.57
CA VAL A 387 -19.04 -9.45 3.85
C VAL A 387 -18.47 -8.33 2.97
N PRO A 388 -17.35 -7.68 3.34
CA PRO A 388 -16.72 -6.65 2.50
C PRO A 388 -16.32 -7.20 1.12
N VAL A 389 -16.51 -6.42 0.05
CA VAL A 389 -16.18 -6.83 -1.33
C VAL A 389 -15.18 -5.85 -1.96
N THR A 390 -14.00 -6.35 -2.31
CA THR A 390 -13.05 -5.60 -3.13
C THR A 390 -13.25 -5.91 -4.61
N LEU A 391 -13.70 -4.93 -5.40
CA LEU A 391 -13.80 -5.05 -6.85
C LEU A 391 -12.52 -4.57 -7.54
N VAL A 392 -12.01 -5.34 -8.49
CA VAL A 392 -10.87 -5.01 -9.35
C VAL A 392 -11.13 -5.44 -10.80
N ASN A 393 -10.31 -4.93 -11.72
CA ASN A 393 -10.28 -5.44 -13.08
C ASN A 393 -9.76 -6.90 -13.12
N ASP A 394 -10.19 -7.69 -14.09
CA ASP A 394 -9.81 -9.09 -14.29
C ASP A 394 -8.31 -9.32 -14.53
N ALA A 395 -7.63 -8.45 -15.28
CA ALA A 395 -6.16 -8.51 -15.43
C ALA A 395 -5.43 -8.14 -14.13
N VAL A 396 -5.96 -7.19 -13.35
CA VAL A 396 -5.43 -6.83 -12.02
C VAL A 396 -5.58 -8.00 -11.04
N ALA A 397 -6.71 -8.72 -11.08
CA ALA A 397 -6.88 -9.95 -10.32
C ALA A 397 -5.83 -10.98 -10.74
N ALA A 398 -5.71 -11.32 -12.03
CA ALA A 398 -4.71 -12.28 -12.51
C ALA A 398 -3.28 -11.92 -12.06
N ALA A 399 -2.91 -10.64 -12.12
CA ALA A 399 -1.61 -10.16 -11.65
C ALA A 399 -1.44 -10.27 -10.12
N ALA A 400 -2.49 -10.01 -9.34
CA ALA A 400 -2.47 -10.21 -7.89
C ALA A 400 -2.33 -11.69 -7.50
N ALA A 401 -2.84 -12.62 -8.32
CA ALA A 401 -2.59 -14.05 -8.14
C ALA A 401 -1.11 -14.37 -8.39
N GLU A 402 -0.55 -13.92 -9.53
CA GLU A 402 0.86 -14.13 -9.88
C GLU A 402 1.83 -13.58 -8.83
N GLY A 403 1.52 -12.40 -8.26
CA GLY A 403 2.31 -11.78 -7.19
C GLY A 403 2.18 -12.46 -5.82
N TRP A 404 1.15 -13.28 -5.61
CA TRP A 404 0.90 -13.95 -4.34
C TRP A 404 1.43 -15.39 -4.31
N VAL A 405 1.08 -16.19 -5.31
CA VAL A 405 1.38 -17.64 -5.37
C VAL A 405 1.94 -18.10 -6.73
N GLY A 406 2.11 -17.19 -7.69
CA GLY A 406 2.58 -17.50 -9.04
C GLY A 406 4.00 -17.05 -9.36
N ALA A 407 4.29 -16.82 -10.63
CA ALA A 407 5.63 -16.59 -11.17
C ALA A 407 6.21 -15.20 -10.84
N ALA A 408 5.39 -14.26 -10.36
CA ALA A 408 5.82 -12.96 -9.85
C ALA A 408 6.10 -12.96 -8.34
N ALA A 409 5.63 -13.97 -7.59
CA ALA A 409 5.85 -14.07 -6.15
C ALA A 409 7.36 -14.12 -5.81
N GLY A 410 7.76 -13.37 -4.79
CA GLY A 410 9.15 -13.35 -4.30
C GLY A 410 10.19 -12.79 -5.28
N ALA A 411 9.79 -12.08 -6.35
CA ALA A 411 10.70 -11.60 -7.39
C ALA A 411 11.71 -10.51 -6.95
N GLY A 412 11.51 -9.90 -5.77
CA GLY A 412 12.41 -8.88 -5.19
C GLY A 412 12.57 -7.59 -6.02
N SER A 413 11.77 -7.43 -7.07
CA SER A 413 11.75 -6.31 -8.00
C SER A 413 10.40 -6.28 -8.71
N ASP A 414 10.08 -5.15 -9.35
CA ASP A 414 8.81 -4.99 -10.05
C ASP A 414 8.70 -5.95 -11.26
N VAL A 415 7.53 -6.56 -11.43
CA VAL A 415 7.22 -7.56 -12.46
C VAL A 415 6.01 -7.09 -13.26
N ALA A 416 6.10 -7.12 -14.59
CA ALA A 416 4.91 -6.95 -15.42
C ALA A 416 4.20 -8.29 -15.61
N VAL A 417 2.88 -8.30 -15.45
CA VAL A 417 2.01 -9.41 -15.83
C VAL A 417 1.21 -8.95 -17.05
N VAL A 418 1.31 -9.71 -18.13
CA VAL A 418 0.62 -9.45 -19.40
C VAL A 418 -0.40 -10.56 -19.63
N THR A 419 -1.67 -10.22 -19.51
CA THR A 419 -2.80 -11.15 -19.64
C THR A 419 -3.26 -11.18 -21.09
N LEU A 420 -2.92 -12.26 -21.80
CA LEU A 420 -3.19 -12.48 -23.21
C LEU A 420 -4.49 -13.28 -23.39
N GLY A 421 -5.58 -12.59 -23.76
CA GLY A 421 -6.90 -13.19 -23.97
C GLY A 421 -7.55 -12.71 -25.26
N THR A 422 -8.86 -12.47 -25.22
CA THR A 422 -9.61 -11.80 -26.30
C THR A 422 -9.14 -10.36 -26.51
N GLY A 423 -8.62 -9.73 -25.45
CA GLY A 423 -7.85 -8.49 -25.45
C GLY A 423 -6.48 -8.67 -24.76
N VAL A 424 -5.81 -7.56 -24.43
CA VAL A 424 -4.51 -7.57 -23.74
C VAL A 424 -4.56 -6.70 -22.48
N GLY A 425 -4.59 -7.34 -21.32
CA GLY A 425 -4.43 -6.66 -20.03
C GLY A 425 -2.96 -6.53 -19.65
N VAL A 426 -2.58 -5.42 -19.02
CA VAL A 426 -1.24 -5.25 -18.42
C VAL A 426 -1.40 -4.80 -16.98
N SER A 427 -0.57 -5.34 -16.11
CA SER A 427 -0.50 -4.92 -14.70
C SER A 427 0.92 -5.04 -14.19
N LEU A 428 1.29 -4.17 -13.25
CA LEU A 428 2.57 -4.20 -12.56
C LEU A 428 2.34 -4.76 -11.15
N VAL A 429 3.06 -5.83 -10.83
CA VAL A 429 3.23 -6.33 -9.45
C VAL A 429 4.50 -5.68 -8.93
N MET A 430 4.34 -4.80 -7.95
CA MET A 430 5.44 -4.03 -7.37
C MET A 430 6.18 -4.86 -6.31
N ALA A 431 7.44 -4.50 -6.02
CA ALA A 431 8.25 -5.19 -5.01
C ALA A 431 7.66 -5.16 -3.59
N ASP A 432 6.83 -4.17 -3.25
CA ASP A 432 6.07 -4.08 -1.99
C ASP A 432 4.83 -4.99 -1.94
N GLY A 433 4.55 -5.73 -3.02
CA GLY A 433 3.39 -6.58 -3.18
C GLY A 433 2.09 -5.83 -3.50
N SER A 434 2.16 -4.53 -3.82
CA SER A 434 1.06 -3.80 -4.43
C SER A 434 0.89 -4.17 -5.92
N VAL A 435 -0.30 -3.97 -6.45
CA VAL A 435 -0.64 -4.31 -7.84
C VAL A 435 -1.32 -3.10 -8.48
N CYS A 436 -0.80 -2.68 -9.64
CA CYS A 436 -1.31 -1.55 -10.40
C CYS A 436 -1.72 -2.01 -11.81
N GLY A 437 -2.99 -1.84 -12.17
CA GLY A 437 -3.47 -2.09 -13.53
C GLY A 437 -3.16 -0.92 -14.46
N CYS A 438 -2.92 -1.21 -15.73
CA CYS A 438 -2.78 -0.16 -16.75
C CYS A 438 -3.32 -0.60 -18.11
N GLU A 439 -3.73 0.38 -18.92
CA GLU A 439 -4.24 0.21 -20.29
C GLU A 439 -3.12 -0.13 -21.30
N GLY A 440 -2.14 -0.94 -20.90
CA GLY A 440 -0.93 -1.23 -21.67
C GLY A 440 -1.20 -1.95 -22.99
N GLY A 441 -2.32 -2.67 -23.11
CA GLY A 441 -2.79 -3.25 -24.38
C GLY A 441 -3.13 -2.18 -25.43
N HIS A 442 -3.40 -0.94 -25.03
CA HIS A 442 -3.69 0.17 -25.92
C HIS A 442 -2.46 1.02 -26.29
N HIS A 443 -1.26 0.69 -25.78
CA HIS A 443 -0.02 1.31 -26.24
C HIS A 443 0.17 1.10 -27.75
N ILE A 444 0.43 2.17 -28.50
CA ILE A 444 0.74 2.09 -29.93
C ILE A 444 2.16 1.54 -30.09
N ILE A 445 2.30 0.38 -30.76
CA ILE A 445 3.59 -0.26 -31.05
C ILE A 445 3.92 -0.31 -32.54
N ASP A 446 2.92 -0.09 -33.40
CA ASP A 446 3.07 0.04 -34.86
C ASP A 446 2.38 1.33 -35.30
N ALA A 447 3.16 2.36 -35.64
CA ALA A 447 2.66 3.65 -36.09
C ALA A 447 2.43 3.72 -37.61
N SER A 448 2.54 2.59 -38.34
CA SER A 448 2.34 2.58 -39.79
C SER A 448 0.87 2.81 -40.17
N GLU A 449 0.63 3.40 -41.34
CA GLU A 449 -0.73 3.56 -41.89
C GLU A 449 -1.39 2.20 -42.17
N SER A 450 -0.58 1.16 -42.39
CA SER A 450 -0.98 -0.25 -42.54
C SER A 450 -1.32 -0.95 -41.23
N ALA A 451 -1.02 -0.38 -40.07
CA ALA A 451 -1.20 -1.02 -38.77
C ALA A 451 -2.67 -1.38 -38.49
N HIS A 452 -2.89 -2.41 -37.65
CA HIS A 452 -4.23 -2.95 -37.41
C HIS A 452 -5.09 -2.01 -36.55
N ASN A 453 -6.41 -2.00 -36.81
CA ASN A 453 -7.38 -1.25 -36.02
C ASN A 453 -7.74 -1.99 -34.72
N CYS A 454 -7.78 -1.26 -33.61
CA CYS A 454 -8.20 -1.73 -32.29
C CYS A 454 -9.67 -1.33 -32.01
N PRO A 455 -10.48 -2.13 -31.29
CA PRO A 455 -11.85 -1.76 -30.93
C PRO A 455 -11.99 -0.49 -30.09
N CYS A 456 -10.91 -0.03 -29.44
CA CYS A 456 -10.89 1.28 -28.77
C CYS A 456 -10.92 2.47 -29.75
N GLY A 457 -10.90 2.22 -31.07
CA GLY A 457 -10.95 3.23 -32.14
C GLY A 457 -9.58 3.69 -32.62
N GLN A 458 -8.50 3.31 -31.93
CA GLN A 458 -7.11 3.63 -32.32
C GLN A 458 -6.54 2.58 -33.28
N ARG A 459 -5.44 2.93 -33.96
CA ARG A 459 -4.66 2.05 -34.83
C ARG A 459 -3.31 1.72 -34.19
N GLY A 460 -2.81 0.50 -34.38
CA GLY A 460 -1.46 0.10 -33.95
C GLY A 460 -1.30 -0.22 -32.47
N CYS A 461 -2.39 -0.23 -31.71
CA CYS A 461 -2.40 -0.69 -30.32
C CYS A 461 -1.88 -2.13 -30.21
N TRP A 462 -1.10 -2.42 -29.17
CA TRP A 462 -0.51 -3.74 -28.92
C TRP A 462 -1.54 -4.88 -28.98
N GLU A 463 -2.73 -4.69 -28.41
CA GLU A 463 -3.84 -5.64 -28.46
C GLU A 463 -4.24 -6.04 -29.88
N ALA A 464 -4.21 -5.11 -30.84
CA ALA A 464 -4.58 -5.36 -32.23
C ALA A 464 -3.59 -6.28 -32.96
N HIS A 465 -2.42 -6.55 -32.36
CA HIS A 465 -1.39 -7.43 -32.90
C HIS A 465 -1.19 -8.71 -32.05
N VAL A 466 -1.42 -8.68 -30.73
CA VAL A 466 -1.06 -9.81 -29.82
C VAL A 466 -2.21 -10.45 -29.04
N SER A 467 -3.46 -10.11 -29.34
CA SER A 467 -4.64 -10.79 -28.76
C SER A 467 -5.05 -12.04 -29.54
N ALA A 468 -5.76 -12.97 -28.89
CA ALA A 468 -6.37 -14.13 -29.57
C ALA A 468 -7.37 -13.69 -30.66
N ARG A 469 -8.04 -12.55 -30.46
CA ARG A 469 -8.94 -11.95 -31.45
C ARG A 469 -8.18 -11.49 -32.70
N ALA A 470 -7.01 -10.88 -32.55
CA ALA A 470 -6.15 -10.49 -33.66
C ALA A 470 -5.69 -11.71 -34.49
N LEU A 471 -5.30 -12.81 -33.82
CA LEU A 471 -4.97 -14.08 -34.51
C LEU A 471 -6.17 -14.64 -35.30
N LEU A 472 -7.34 -14.74 -34.67
CA LEU A 472 -8.54 -15.33 -35.27
C LEU A 472 -9.01 -14.59 -36.52
N THR A 473 -9.08 -13.26 -36.47
CA THR A 473 -9.47 -12.43 -37.62
C THR A 473 -8.55 -12.65 -38.83
N ARG A 474 -7.32 -13.11 -38.60
CA ARG A 474 -6.28 -13.27 -39.63
C ARG A 474 -6.06 -14.71 -40.08
N HIS A 475 -6.40 -15.72 -39.27
CA HIS A 475 -6.19 -17.13 -39.61
C HIS A 475 -7.16 -17.59 -40.70
N ALA A 476 -8.44 -17.81 -40.33
CA ALA A 476 -9.62 -18.01 -41.19
C ALA A 476 -10.89 -18.02 -40.30
N ASP A 477 -12.05 -17.66 -40.87
CA ASP A 477 -13.37 -17.62 -40.23
C ASP A 477 -13.52 -16.74 -38.98
N ALA A 478 -13.63 -15.43 -39.18
CA ALA A 478 -13.97 -14.46 -38.14
C ALA A 478 -15.31 -14.78 -37.42
N GLU A 479 -16.30 -15.34 -38.12
CA GLU A 479 -17.60 -15.72 -37.53
C GLU A 479 -17.50 -16.98 -36.65
N ALA A 480 -16.71 -17.98 -37.04
CA ALA A 480 -16.52 -19.20 -36.24
C ALA A 480 -15.60 -18.98 -35.02
N GLY A 481 -14.67 -18.01 -35.11
CA GLY A 481 -13.80 -17.62 -34.00
C GLY A 481 -14.51 -16.87 -32.87
N ALA A 482 -15.56 -16.10 -33.17
CA ALA A 482 -16.25 -15.23 -32.21
C ALA A 482 -16.91 -15.95 -31.03
N GLN A 483 -17.17 -17.26 -31.15
CA GLN A 483 -17.80 -18.08 -30.10
C GLN A 483 -16.81 -18.91 -29.27
N ARG A 484 -15.51 -18.90 -29.59
CA ARG A 484 -14.50 -19.75 -28.94
C ARG A 484 -13.70 -19.00 -27.86
N SER A 485 -13.19 -19.73 -26.87
CA SER A 485 -12.31 -19.18 -25.84
C SER A 485 -10.90 -18.89 -26.37
N ALA A 486 -10.23 -17.87 -25.82
CA ALA A 486 -8.89 -17.49 -26.26
C ALA A 486 -7.88 -18.66 -26.25
N GLY A 487 -7.92 -19.54 -25.25
CA GLY A 487 -7.07 -20.74 -25.19
C GLY A 487 -7.38 -21.80 -26.23
N SER A 488 -8.67 -22.02 -26.57
CA SER A 488 -9.04 -22.92 -27.67
C SER A 488 -8.54 -22.40 -29.03
N CYS A 489 -8.56 -21.08 -29.20
CA CYS A 489 -8.09 -20.41 -30.41
C CYS A 489 -6.56 -20.45 -30.53
N ALA A 490 -5.86 -20.25 -29.41
CA ALA A 490 -4.42 -20.42 -29.31
C ALA A 490 -4.00 -21.85 -29.69
N ALA A 491 -4.53 -22.86 -29.00
CA ALA A 491 -4.23 -24.26 -29.26
C ALA A 491 -4.43 -24.62 -30.74
N MET A 492 -5.56 -24.25 -31.34
CA MET A 492 -5.85 -24.54 -32.76
C MET A 492 -4.76 -24.01 -33.72
N ILE A 493 -4.27 -22.79 -33.50
CA ILE A 493 -3.32 -22.13 -34.41
C ILE A 493 -1.89 -22.65 -34.17
N PHE A 494 -1.50 -22.85 -32.91
CA PHE A 494 -0.22 -23.48 -32.57
C PHE A 494 -0.15 -24.93 -33.06
N ASP A 495 -1.22 -25.69 -32.93
CA ASP A 495 -1.35 -27.04 -33.47
C ASP A 495 -1.32 -27.08 -35.01
N ALA A 496 -1.90 -26.07 -35.68
CA ALA A 496 -1.84 -25.95 -37.14
C ALA A 496 -0.40 -25.69 -37.61
N ALA A 497 0.32 -24.77 -36.95
CA ALA A 497 1.73 -24.52 -37.22
C ALA A 497 2.60 -25.77 -36.96
N ALA A 498 2.34 -26.51 -35.87
CA ALA A 498 3.01 -27.77 -35.56
C ALA A 498 2.77 -28.87 -36.60
N ARG A 499 1.63 -28.84 -37.32
CA ARG A 499 1.34 -29.71 -38.48
C ARG A 499 1.90 -29.18 -39.82
N GLY A 500 2.66 -28.09 -39.81
CA GLY A 500 3.29 -27.51 -40.99
C GLY A 500 2.46 -26.48 -41.75
N ASP A 501 1.40 -25.92 -41.16
CA ASP A 501 0.67 -24.79 -41.74
C ASP A 501 1.55 -23.53 -41.74
N ALA A 502 2.00 -23.13 -42.93
CA ALA A 502 2.86 -21.96 -43.12
C ALA A 502 2.18 -20.63 -42.77
N ARG A 503 0.84 -20.53 -42.91
CA ARG A 503 0.08 -19.33 -42.52
C ARG A 503 0.00 -19.23 -41.01
N ALA A 504 -0.28 -20.35 -40.32
CA ALA A 504 -0.29 -20.40 -38.87
C ALA A 504 1.09 -20.05 -38.27
N ALA A 505 2.16 -20.64 -38.81
CA ALA A 505 3.53 -20.36 -38.36
C ALA A 505 3.92 -18.88 -38.52
N MET A 506 3.60 -18.27 -39.68
CA MET A 506 3.81 -16.84 -39.94
C MET A 506 3.04 -15.95 -38.95
N LEU A 507 1.78 -16.26 -38.65
CA LEU A 507 0.96 -15.49 -37.70
C LEU A 507 1.50 -15.57 -36.26
N ILE A 508 2.08 -16.72 -35.87
CA ILE A 508 2.71 -16.89 -34.55
C ILE A 508 4.01 -16.09 -34.47
N ASP A 509 4.91 -16.17 -35.46
CA ASP A 509 6.17 -15.39 -35.47
C ASP A 509 5.88 -13.89 -35.41
N GLU A 510 4.90 -13.40 -36.18
CA GLU A 510 4.51 -12.00 -36.15
C GLU A 510 3.91 -11.58 -34.81
N LEU A 511 3.07 -12.41 -34.19
CA LEU A 511 2.54 -12.14 -32.84
C LEU A 511 3.69 -12.09 -31.82
N CYS A 512 4.61 -13.05 -31.84
CA CYS A 512 5.76 -13.10 -30.95
C CYS A 512 6.70 -11.90 -31.16
N ALA A 513 6.85 -11.42 -32.39
CA ALA A 513 7.61 -10.22 -32.72
C ALA A 513 7.01 -8.96 -32.06
N HIS A 514 5.69 -8.76 -32.16
CA HIS A 514 4.99 -7.63 -31.55
C HIS A 514 4.90 -7.76 -30.02
N LEU A 515 4.72 -8.97 -29.49
CA LEU A 515 4.72 -9.28 -28.06
C LEU A 515 6.09 -8.95 -27.44
N ALA A 516 7.18 -9.33 -28.10
CA ALA A 516 8.53 -8.96 -27.69
C ALA A 516 8.77 -7.45 -27.65
N VAL A 517 8.25 -6.67 -28.61
CA VAL A 517 8.38 -5.20 -28.61
C VAL A 517 7.70 -4.60 -27.37
N GLY A 518 6.47 -4.99 -27.07
CA GLY A 518 5.79 -4.49 -25.87
C GLY A 518 6.46 -4.93 -24.56
N CYS A 519 6.95 -6.18 -24.47
CA CYS A 519 7.72 -6.65 -23.30
C CYS A 519 9.01 -5.84 -23.10
N ILE A 520 9.72 -5.47 -24.17
CA ILE A 520 10.89 -4.58 -24.10
C ILE A 520 10.46 -3.20 -23.62
N ASN A 521 9.39 -2.63 -24.18
CA ASN A 521 8.91 -1.30 -23.79
C ASN A 521 8.50 -1.25 -22.31
N LEU A 522 7.82 -2.28 -21.79
CA LEU A 522 7.52 -2.40 -20.37
C LEU A 522 8.80 -2.47 -19.52
N CYS A 523 9.78 -3.27 -19.91
CA CYS A 523 11.08 -3.34 -19.25
C CYS A 523 11.81 -1.98 -19.20
N ARG A 524 11.71 -1.17 -20.26
CA ARG A 524 12.37 0.16 -20.32
C ARG A 524 11.61 1.24 -19.57
N LEU A 525 10.28 1.27 -19.67
CA LEU A 525 9.44 2.33 -19.09
C LEU A 525 9.09 2.06 -17.62
N ALA A 526 8.64 0.84 -17.31
CA ALA A 526 8.23 0.43 -15.97
C ALA A 526 9.38 -0.17 -15.14
N ARG A 527 10.60 -0.24 -15.69
CA ARG A 527 11.82 -0.76 -15.05
C ARG A 527 11.73 -2.22 -14.56
N VAL A 528 10.75 -2.99 -15.05
CA VAL A 528 10.55 -4.39 -14.68
C VAL A 528 11.67 -5.28 -15.22
N SER A 529 12.15 -6.21 -14.40
CA SER A 529 13.20 -7.19 -14.77
C SER A 529 12.63 -8.46 -15.40
N LYS A 530 11.37 -8.78 -15.05
CA LYS A 530 10.63 -9.99 -15.42
C LYS A 530 9.28 -9.60 -16.04
N VAL A 531 8.84 -10.37 -17.04
CA VAL A 531 7.50 -10.29 -17.61
C VAL A 531 6.86 -11.68 -17.56
N VAL A 532 5.72 -11.79 -16.88
CA VAL A 532 4.89 -13.01 -16.80
C VAL A 532 3.82 -12.95 -17.88
N LEU A 533 3.78 -13.94 -18.76
CA LEU A 533 2.71 -14.12 -19.74
C LEU A 533 1.60 -15.00 -19.14
N ALA A 534 0.41 -14.42 -18.99
CA ALA A 534 -0.75 -15.08 -18.39
C ALA A 534 -1.95 -15.07 -19.36
N GLY A 535 -3.05 -15.74 -18.98
CA GLY A 535 -4.28 -15.79 -19.76
C GLY A 535 -4.31 -16.86 -20.85
N GLY A 536 -5.47 -17.01 -21.50
CA GLY A 536 -5.76 -18.09 -22.44
C GLY A 536 -4.72 -18.31 -23.55
N LEU A 537 -4.18 -17.26 -24.15
CA LEU A 537 -3.16 -17.40 -25.21
C LEU A 537 -1.80 -17.85 -24.67
N ALA A 538 -1.47 -17.53 -23.40
CA ALA A 538 -0.25 -18.00 -22.76
C ALA A 538 -0.24 -19.52 -22.49
N GLN A 539 -1.41 -20.20 -22.58
CA GLN A 539 -1.51 -21.66 -22.47
C GLN A 539 -0.81 -22.41 -23.62
N ALA A 540 -0.39 -21.71 -24.70
CA ALA A 540 0.54 -22.26 -25.69
C ALA A 540 1.91 -22.66 -25.10
N GLY A 541 2.26 -22.18 -23.89
CA GLY A 541 3.37 -22.67 -23.09
C GLY A 541 4.75 -22.34 -23.66
N GLU A 542 5.70 -23.26 -23.46
CA GLU A 542 7.11 -23.08 -23.85
C GLU A 542 7.31 -22.64 -25.32
N PRO A 543 6.62 -23.18 -26.34
CA PRO A 543 6.71 -22.67 -27.71
C PRO A 543 6.48 -21.16 -27.87
N LEU A 544 5.54 -20.59 -27.12
CA LEU A 544 5.29 -19.14 -27.09
C LEU A 544 6.41 -18.41 -26.34
N ILE A 545 6.76 -18.89 -25.14
CA ILE A 545 7.77 -18.26 -24.26
C ILE A 545 9.14 -18.23 -24.95
N GLU A 546 9.56 -19.33 -25.57
CA GLU A 546 10.81 -19.44 -26.30
C GLU A 546 10.82 -18.49 -27.50
N SER A 547 9.77 -18.52 -28.34
CA SER A 547 9.67 -17.65 -29.51
C SER A 547 9.76 -16.17 -29.09
N VAL A 548 8.93 -15.71 -28.15
CA VAL A 548 8.99 -14.33 -27.62
C VAL A 548 10.39 -14.01 -27.10
N THR A 549 11.02 -14.92 -26.35
CA THR A 549 12.39 -14.76 -25.84
C THR A 549 13.42 -14.60 -26.96
N GLN A 550 13.30 -15.35 -28.06
CA GLN A 550 14.15 -15.17 -29.24
C GLN A 550 13.89 -13.81 -29.93
N HIS A 551 12.64 -13.35 -30.03
CA HIS A 551 12.33 -12.02 -30.58
C HIS A 551 12.82 -10.87 -29.68
N VAL A 552 12.81 -11.04 -28.36
CA VAL A 552 13.38 -10.11 -27.37
C VAL A 552 14.91 -10.04 -27.53
N LYS A 553 15.60 -11.20 -27.50
CA LYS A 553 17.06 -11.28 -27.65
C LYS A 553 17.56 -10.61 -28.94
N ARG A 554 16.83 -10.76 -30.05
CA ARG A 554 17.13 -10.12 -31.35
C ARG A 554 16.95 -8.58 -31.37
N ARG A 555 16.26 -8.00 -30.39
CA ARG A 555 15.91 -6.56 -30.32
C ARG A 555 16.60 -5.80 -29.18
N CYS A 556 17.00 -6.48 -28.10
CA CYS A 556 17.70 -5.87 -26.98
C CYS A 556 19.15 -5.52 -27.33
N TRP A 557 19.59 -4.31 -26.94
CA TRP A 557 20.97 -3.86 -27.10
C TRP A 557 21.88 -4.51 -26.05
N SER A 558 23.15 -4.70 -26.39
CA SER A 558 24.11 -5.44 -25.56
C SER A 558 24.66 -4.68 -24.34
N VAL A 559 24.37 -3.38 -24.18
CA VAL A 559 25.09 -2.51 -23.23
C VAL A 559 24.33 -2.26 -21.91
N ALA A 560 23.04 -1.91 -21.96
CA ALA A 560 22.10 -1.87 -20.81
C ALA A 560 20.71 -1.34 -21.25
N PRO A 561 19.64 -1.52 -20.44
CA PRO A 561 19.48 -2.53 -19.38
C PRO A 561 19.45 -3.97 -19.94
N PRO A 562 19.55 -5.02 -19.10
CA PRO A 562 19.40 -6.41 -19.57
C PRO A 562 18.05 -6.64 -20.28
N ALA A 563 17.97 -7.70 -21.07
CA ALA A 563 16.70 -8.13 -21.67
C ALA A 563 15.72 -8.58 -20.57
N PRO A 564 14.41 -8.31 -20.71
CA PRO A 564 13.42 -8.83 -19.77
C PRO A 564 13.41 -10.36 -19.76
N VAL A 565 13.34 -10.94 -18.57
CA VAL A 565 13.13 -12.39 -18.41
C VAL A 565 11.66 -12.68 -18.66
N ILE A 566 11.36 -13.40 -19.74
CA ILE A 566 9.99 -13.82 -20.10
C ILE A 566 9.72 -15.17 -19.44
N VAL A 567 8.59 -15.30 -18.75
CA VAL A 567 8.14 -16.56 -18.13
C VAL A 567 6.64 -16.76 -18.36
N GLY A 568 6.18 -17.99 -18.31
CA GLY A 568 4.75 -18.30 -18.24
C GLY A 568 4.18 -18.04 -16.84
N SER A 569 2.87 -17.84 -16.79
CA SER A 569 2.07 -17.93 -15.56
C SER A 569 2.30 -19.28 -14.86
N ALA A 570 2.46 -19.26 -13.54
CA ALA A 570 2.57 -20.47 -12.73
C ALA A 570 1.20 -20.91 -12.15
N ILE A 571 0.11 -20.25 -12.55
CA ILE A 571 -1.24 -20.46 -12.03
C ILE A 571 -2.13 -20.96 -13.17
N ALA A 572 -3.00 -21.93 -12.89
CA ALA A 572 -4.00 -22.34 -13.87
C ALA A 572 -4.91 -21.15 -14.23
N ASP A 573 -5.09 -20.87 -15.52
CA ASP A 573 -5.92 -19.77 -16.04
C ASP A 573 -7.33 -19.74 -15.42
N ALA A 574 -7.92 -20.91 -15.19
CA ALA A 574 -9.24 -21.06 -14.55
C ALA A 574 -9.28 -20.68 -13.05
N GLN A 575 -8.12 -20.47 -12.42
CA GLN A 575 -7.96 -20.11 -11.00
C GLN A 575 -7.37 -18.70 -10.81
N ALA A 576 -6.63 -18.16 -11.77
CA ALA A 576 -5.94 -16.86 -11.65
C ALA A 576 -6.89 -15.71 -11.26
N GLY A 577 -8.06 -15.62 -11.89
CA GLY A 577 -9.07 -14.61 -11.56
C GLY A 577 -9.55 -14.70 -10.10
N VAL A 578 -9.94 -15.90 -9.64
CA VAL A 578 -10.50 -16.10 -8.29
C VAL A 578 -9.44 -15.97 -7.19
N VAL A 579 -8.25 -16.58 -7.35
CA VAL A 579 -7.14 -16.45 -6.38
C VAL A 579 -6.69 -15.00 -6.26
N GLY A 580 -6.62 -14.30 -7.39
CA GLY A 580 -6.26 -12.90 -7.48
C GLY A 580 -7.27 -11.96 -6.85
N ALA A 581 -8.55 -12.20 -7.11
CA ALA A 581 -9.64 -11.46 -6.47
C ALA A 581 -9.61 -11.64 -4.94
N ALA A 582 -9.45 -12.88 -4.46
CA ALA A 582 -9.27 -13.16 -3.04
C ALA A 582 -8.04 -12.44 -2.44
N ARG A 583 -6.91 -12.38 -3.15
CA ARG A 583 -5.73 -11.61 -2.74
C ARG A 583 -6.05 -10.13 -2.53
N MET A 584 -6.75 -9.51 -3.47
CA MET A 584 -7.09 -8.08 -3.39
C MET A 584 -8.02 -7.79 -2.20
N ALA A 585 -8.97 -8.69 -1.90
CA ALA A 585 -9.76 -8.61 -0.67
C ALA A 585 -8.90 -8.73 0.60
N ALA A 586 -7.95 -9.66 0.64
CA ALA A 586 -7.03 -9.83 1.76
C ALA A 586 -6.16 -8.58 1.98
N MET A 587 -5.69 -7.94 0.91
CA MET A 587 -4.93 -6.68 0.96
C MET A 587 -5.80 -5.51 1.45
N ALA A 588 -7.07 -5.44 1.02
CA ALA A 588 -8.02 -4.44 1.50
C ALA A 588 -8.33 -4.61 3.00
N ILE A 589 -8.53 -5.83 3.50
CA ILE A 589 -8.70 -6.10 4.95
C ILE A 589 -7.48 -5.59 5.73
N ARG A 590 -6.26 -5.90 5.29
CA ARG A 590 -5.03 -5.45 5.97
C ARG A 590 -4.95 -3.92 6.02
N ARG A 591 -5.24 -3.23 4.91
CA ARG A 591 -5.28 -1.75 4.85
C ARG A 591 -6.43 -1.14 5.66
N GLY A 592 -7.56 -1.84 5.80
CA GLY A 592 -8.69 -1.42 6.63
C GLY A 592 -8.46 -1.61 8.13
N ASN A 593 -7.74 -2.67 8.51
CA ASN A 593 -7.32 -2.91 9.90
C ASN A 593 -6.19 -1.98 10.32
N ALA A 594 -5.27 -1.60 9.43
CA ALA A 594 -4.24 -0.57 9.69
C ALA A 594 -4.81 0.87 9.74
N ARG A 595 -6.13 1.05 9.67
CA ARG A 595 -6.86 2.33 9.73
C ARG A 595 -7.91 2.36 10.85
N LYS A 596 -7.97 1.32 11.70
CA LYS A 596 -8.90 1.17 12.83
C LYS A 596 -8.12 0.97 14.13
#